data_AF-A0A517NEM8-F1
#
_entry.id   AF-A0A517NEM8-F1
#
_cell.length_a   1.000
_cell.length_b   1.000
_cell.length_c   1.000
_cell.angle_alpha   90.00
_cell.angle_beta   90.00
_cell.angle_gamma   90.00
#
_symmetry.space_group_name_H-M   'P 1'
#
loop_
_entity.id
_entity.type
_entity.pdbx_description
1 polymer ?
#
loop_
_entity_poly.entity_id
_entity_poly.type
_entity_poly.pdbx_seq_one_letter_code
_entity_poly.pdbx_strand_id
1 'polypeptide(L)'
;MSLEPLANRIVEICRSGDTTPVLVTPKYLSFRPAFYQQFVAVLAQRSGRTVRIDWLRTETGIMAMISDTMAMQDAKRITRMLRKRCSADHSIELTSSIGRPRSATASSLDGRQRNTANRDDALVIGLCHVGQPLPEWVTPIPLGERPLVAA
;
A
#
# COMPACT_ATOMS: atom_id res chain seq x y z
N MET A 1 10.10 -5.30 16.20
CA MET A 1 9.84 -6.41 15.26
C MET A 1 10.58 -6.15 13.98
N SER A 2 11.23 -7.15 13.40
CA SER A 2 11.84 -7.01 12.08
C SER A 2 10.73 -6.94 11.03
N LEU A 3 10.77 -5.95 10.14
CA LEU A 3 9.84 -5.82 9.00
C LEU A 3 10.21 -6.75 7.84
N GLU A 4 11.35 -7.41 7.94
CA GLU A 4 11.94 -8.20 6.86
C GLU A 4 11.07 -9.37 6.39
N PRO A 5 10.47 -10.19 7.28
CA PRO A 5 9.61 -11.29 6.83
C PRO A 5 8.37 -10.79 6.09
N LEU A 6 7.77 -9.69 6.58
CA LEU A 6 6.62 -9.07 5.95
C LEU A 6 6.97 -8.49 4.58
N ALA A 7 8.09 -7.76 4.48
CA ALA A 7 8.53 -7.18 3.22
C ALA A 7 8.88 -8.27 2.18
N ASN A 8 9.52 -9.36 2.59
CA ASN A 8 9.78 -10.50 1.72
C ASN A 8 8.50 -11.10 1.16
N ARG A 9 7.50 -11.34 2.01
CA ARG A 9 6.22 -11.89 1.58
C ARG A 9 5.49 -10.97 0.60
N ILE A 10 5.51 -9.66 0.83
CA ILE A 10 4.92 -8.67 -0.07
C ILE A 10 5.62 -8.68 -1.43
N VAL A 11 6.95 -8.66 -1.44
CA VAL A 11 7.74 -8.67 -2.68
C VAL A 11 7.50 -9.97 -3.46
N GLU A 12 7.38 -11.11 -2.78
CA GLU A 12 7.03 -12.39 -3.39
C GLU A 12 5.66 -12.34 -4.07
N ILE A 13 4.62 -11.85 -3.37
CA ILE A 13 3.27 -11.69 -3.94
C ILE A 13 3.33 -10.77 -5.17
N CYS A 14 3.99 -9.62 -5.06
CA CYS A 14 4.11 -8.70 -6.19
C CYS A 14 4.90 -9.27 -7.37
N ARG A 15 5.90 -10.13 -7.12
CA ARG A 15 6.67 -10.80 -8.18
C ARG A 15 5.86 -11.83 -8.95
N SER A 16 4.93 -12.51 -8.30
CA SER A 16 4.00 -13.42 -9.00
C SER A 16 3.14 -12.66 -10.02
N GLY A 17 2.80 -11.40 -9.74
CA GLY A 17 2.01 -10.55 -10.62
C GLY A 17 0.51 -10.90 -10.66
N ASP A 18 0.07 -11.86 -9.83
CA ASP A 18 -1.32 -12.35 -9.85
C ASP A 18 -2.26 -11.52 -8.98
N THR A 19 -1.74 -10.96 -7.88
CA THR A 19 -2.55 -10.23 -6.89
C THR A 19 -1.79 -9.05 -6.28
N THR A 20 -2.54 -8.05 -5.79
CA THR A 20 -1.97 -6.94 -5.01
C THR A 20 -1.99 -7.30 -3.52
N PRO A 21 -0.85 -7.24 -2.80
CA PRO A 21 -0.84 -7.48 -1.37
C PRO A 21 -1.54 -6.33 -0.63
N VAL A 22 -2.41 -6.66 0.33
CA VAL A 22 -3.15 -5.69 1.14
C VAL A 22 -2.91 -5.94 2.61
N LEU A 23 -2.32 -4.97 3.30
CA LEU A 23 -2.18 -5.00 4.75
C LEU A 23 -3.54 -4.75 5.42
N VAL A 24 -4.01 -5.72 6.19
CA VAL A 24 -5.29 -5.61 6.92
C VAL A 24 -4.99 -5.37 8.40
N THR A 25 -5.37 -4.22 8.92
CA THR A 25 -5.11 -3.84 10.32
C THR A 25 -6.38 -3.88 11.16
N PRO A 26 -6.30 -4.26 12.45
CA PRO A 26 -7.39 -4.02 13.39
C PRO A 26 -7.70 -2.52 13.51
N LYS A 27 -8.96 -2.15 13.79
CA LYS A 27 -9.38 -0.74 13.94
C LYS A 27 -8.67 -0.01 15.08
N TYR A 28 -8.23 -0.73 16.11
CA TYR A 28 -7.47 -0.17 17.23
C TYR A 28 -5.98 0.02 16.93
N LEU A 29 -5.47 -0.52 15.80
CA LEU A 29 -4.08 -0.42 15.41
C LEU A 29 -3.89 0.80 14.51
N SER A 30 -3.05 1.73 14.95
CA SER A 30 -2.58 2.84 14.13
C SER A 30 -1.06 2.82 14.02
N PHE A 31 -0.54 3.21 12.87
CA PHE A 31 0.89 3.28 12.63
C PHE A 31 1.38 4.73 12.70
N ARG A 32 2.49 4.92 13.42
CA ARG A 32 3.19 6.22 13.43
C ARG A 32 3.84 6.47 12.08
N PRO A 33 4.03 7.74 11.65
CA PRO A 33 4.73 8.06 10.40
C PRO A 33 6.07 7.33 10.21
N ALA A 34 6.87 7.21 11.27
CA ALA A 34 8.15 6.50 11.23
C ALA A 34 8.06 5.02 10.80
N PHE A 35 6.94 4.34 11.09
CA PHE A 35 6.70 2.98 10.61
C PHE A 35 6.65 2.95 9.09
N TYR A 36 5.86 3.84 8.46
CA TYR A 36 5.75 3.91 7.00
C TYR A 36 7.10 4.18 6.35
N GLN A 37 7.92 5.05 6.95
CA GLN A 37 9.27 5.32 6.46
C GLN A 37 10.13 4.04 6.44
N GLN A 38 10.19 3.31 7.57
CA GLN A 38 10.98 2.08 7.66
C GLN A 38 10.43 1.01 6.71
N PHE A 39 9.12 0.84 6.68
CA PHE A 39 8.44 -0.14 5.85
C PHE A 39 8.69 0.09 4.35
N VAL A 40 8.49 1.31 3.88
CA VAL A 40 8.75 1.71 2.50
C VAL A 40 10.23 1.55 2.15
N ALA A 41 11.14 1.93 3.04
CA ALA A 41 12.58 1.79 2.80
C ALA A 41 12.98 0.33 2.60
N VAL A 42 12.49 -0.59 3.45
CA VAL A 42 12.78 -2.03 3.33
C VAL A 42 12.18 -2.60 2.04
N LEU A 43 10.95 -2.22 1.68
CA LEU A 43 10.31 -2.67 0.45
C LEU A 43 11.01 -2.17 -0.80
N ALA A 44 11.42 -0.90 -0.81
CA ALA A 44 12.14 -0.29 -1.92
C ALA A 44 13.51 -0.95 -2.12
N GLN A 45 14.24 -1.20 -1.02
CA GLN A 45 15.52 -1.88 -1.06
C GLN A 45 15.42 -3.31 -1.63
N ARG A 46 14.34 -4.03 -1.31
CA ARG A 46 14.14 -5.42 -1.75
C ARG A 46 13.55 -5.56 -3.15
N SER A 47 12.69 -4.63 -3.54
CA SER A 47 12.02 -4.66 -4.85
C SER A 47 12.79 -3.91 -5.93
N GLY A 48 13.63 -2.94 -5.57
CA GLY A 48 14.27 -2.01 -6.51
C GLY A 48 13.30 -0.98 -7.10
N ARG A 49 12.05 -0.94 -6.63
CA ARG A 49 10.96 -0.13 -7.19
C ARG A 49 10.53 0.97 -6.22
N THR A 50 9.90 2.01 -6.76
CA THR A 50 9.16 2.97 -5.93
C THR A 50 7.99 2.25 -5.26
N VAL A 51 7.46 2.79 -4.16
CA VAL A 51 6.41 2.13 -3.38
C VAL A 51 5.23 3.06 -3.27
N ARG A 52 4.05 2.59 -3.64
CA ARG A 52 2.78 3.29 -3.49
C ARG A 52 1.89 2.49 -2.55
N ILE A 53 1.48 3.12 -1.46
CA ILE A 53 0.52 2.54 -0.51
C ILE A 53 -0.87 3.11 -0.80
N ASP A 54 -1.77 2.26 -1.25
CA ASP A 54 -3.18 2.55 -1.49
C ASP A 54 -3.94 2.36 -0.18
N TRP A 55 -4.17 3.44 0.58
CA TRP A 55 -4.95 3.39 1.82
C TRP A 55 -6.44 3.40 1.50
N LEU A 56 -7.03 2.20 1.50
CA LEU A 56 -8.44 1.96 1.21
C LEU A 56 -9.33 2.40 2.37
N ARG A 57 -10.28 3.27 2.05
CA ARG A 57 -11.42 3.59 2.92
C ARG A 57 -12.69 3.63 2.08
N THR A 58 -13.65 2.77 2.42
CA THR A 58 -14.97 2.71 1.75
C THR A 58 -16.12 3.12 2.67
N GLU A 59 -15.82 3.73 3.83
CA GLU A 59 -16.86 4.14 4.78
C GLU A 59 -17.70 5.28 4.20
N THR A 60 -19.01 5.17 4.29
CA THR A 60 -19.97 6.18 3.81
C THR A 60 -20.66 6.87 4.99
N GLY A 61 -20.82 8.19 4.91
CA GLY A 61 -21.57 8.98 5.90
C GLY A 61 -20.80 10.20 6.42
N ILE A 62 -21.47 11.04 7.20
CA ILE A 62 -20.92 12.33 7.67
C ILE A 62 -19.69 12.13 8.56
N MET A 63 -19.72 11.13 9.46
CA MET A 63 -18.56 10.78 10.29
C MET A 63 -17.40 10.24 9.45
N ALA A 64 -17.70 9.52 8.36
CA ALA A 64 -16.69 9.04 7.43
C ALA A 64 -16.01 10.21 6.70
N MET A 65 -16.77 11.22 6.24
CA MET A 65 -16.20 12.42 5.60
C MET A 65 -15.22 13.20 6.50
N ILE A 66 -15.56 13.34 7.78
CA ILE A 66 -14.68 14.00 8.76
C ILE A 66 -13.41 13.16 8.95
N SER A 67 -13.56 11.85 9.14
CA SER A 67 -12.45 10.93 9.30
C SER A 67 -11.55 10.87 8.05
N ASP A 68 -12.13 10.94 6.86
CA ASP A 68 -11.43 10.96 5.57
C ASP A 68 -10.63 12.24 5.38
N THR A 69 -11.15 13.37 5.88
CA THR A 69 -10.41 14.64 5.86
C THR A 69 -9.14 14.54 6.72
N MET A 70 -9.25 13.96 7.92
CA MET A 70 -8.08 13.73 8.79
C MET A 70 -7.11 12.73 8.16
N ALA A 71 -7.62 11.61 7.63
CA ALA A 71 -6.80 10.60 6.96
C ALA A 71 -6.10 11.16 5.71
N MET A 72 -6.74 12.05 4.95
CA MET A 72 -6.11 12.72 3.82
C MET A 72 -4.96 13.64 4.27
N GLN A 73 -5.12 14.34 5.40
CA GLN A 73 -4.03 15.14 5.98
C GLN A 73 -2.87 14.25 6.42
N ASP A 74 -3.16 13.11 7.05
CA ASP A 74 -2.14 12.13 7.45
C ASP A 74 -1.42 11.52 6.24
N ALA A 75 -2.15 11.12 5.19
CA ALA A 75 -1.57 10.60 3.96
C ALA A 75 -0.65 11.64 3.29
N LYS A 76 -1.07 12.92 3.23
CA LYS A 76 -0.24 14.03 2.73
C LYS A 76 1.00 14.24 3.59
N ARG A 77 0.86 14.20 4.92
CA ARG A 77 1.97 14.36 5.87
C ARG A 77 2.99 13.24 5.72
N ILE A 78 2.54 11.98 5.66
CA ILE A 78 3.40 10.81 5.48
C ILE A 78 4.09 10.88 4.11
N THR A 79 3.35 11.14 3.03
CA THR A 79 3.94 11.29 1.68
C THR A 79 5.02 12.39 1.66
N ARG A 80 4.76 13.54 2.30
CA ARG A 80 5.76 14.60 2.40
C ARG A 80 7.00 14.17 3.17
N MET A 81 6.84 13.38 4.22
CA MET A 81 7.94 12.83 5.00
C MET A 81 8.74 11.81 4.17
N LEU A 82 8.07 10.91 3.45
CA LEU A 82 8.71 9.92 2.56
C LEU A 82 9.56 10.61 1.50
N ARG A 83 8.99 11.59 0.78
CA ARG A 83 9.71 12.37 -0.24
C ARG A 83 10.91 13.16 0.30
N LYS A 84 10.89 13.54 1.58
CA LYS A 84 12.01 14.26 2.21
C LYS A 84 13.14 13.34 2.67
N ARG A 85 12.82 12.09 3.02
CA ARG A 85 13.75 11.17 3.69
C ARG A 85 14.20 10.00 2.82
N CYS A 86 13.52 9.77 1.71
CA CYS A 86 13.84 8.74 0.74
C CYS A 86 14.14 9.43 -0.60
N SER A 87 15.16 8.96 -1.31
CA SER A 87 15.57 9.55 -2.60
C SER A 87 14.60 9.26 -3.75
N ALA A 88 13.66 8.32 -3.56
CA ALA A 88 12.67 7.91 -4.56
C ALA A 88 11.25 8.41 -4.22
N ASP A 89 10.41 8.58 -5.24
CA ASP A 89 9.05 9.14 -5.12
C ASP A 89 8.05 8.10 -4.57
N HIS A 90 8.19 7.79 -3.28
CA HIS A 90 7.22 6.96 -2.57
C HIS A 90 6.01 7.77 -2.10
N SER A 91 4.84 7.16 -2.11
CA SER A 91 3.61 7.81 -1.67
C SER A 91 2.69 6.90 -0.87
N ILE A 92 1.85 7.53 -0.05
CA ILE A 92 0.66 6.92 0.51
C ILE A 92 -0.54 7.76 0.07
N GLU A 93 -1.52 7.09 -0.53
CA GLU A 93 -2.65 7.73 -1.19
C GLU A 93 -3.94 7.21 -0.57
N LEU A 94 -4.78 8.13 -0.08
CA LEU A 94 -6.12 7.78 0.34
C LEU A 94 -6.95 7.50 -0.91
N THR A 95 -7.52 6.31 -1.01
CA THR A 95 -8.21 5.84 -2.22
C THR A 95 -9.46 5.05 -1.89
N SER A 96 -10.43 5.08 -2.80
CA SER A 96 -11.63 4.24 -2.79
C SER A 96 -11.41 2.85 -3.42
N SER A 97 -10.24 2.61 -4.02
CA SER A 97 -9.91 1.34 -4.67
C SER A 97 -8.42 0.98 -4.56
N ILE A 98 -8.13 -0.31 -4.49
CA ILE A 98 -6.76 -0.83 -4.53
C ILE A 98 -6.33 -1.02 -5.99
N GLY A 99 -5.15 -0.50 -6.35
CA GLY A 99 -4.56 -0.71 -7.66
C GLY A 99 -4.38 -2.19 -8.00
N ARG A 100 -4.69 -2.54 -9.24
CA ARG A 100 -4.54 -3.92 -9.74
C ARG A 100 -3.07 -4.31 -9.86
N PRO A 101 -2.75 -5.61 -9.73
CA PRO A 101 -1.41 -6.09 -10.03
C PRO A 101 -1.14 -5.80 -11.51
N ARG A 102 0.03 -5.22 -11.79
CA ARG A 102 0.48 -5.08 -13.18
C ARG A 102 1.26 -6.34 -13.51
N SER A 103 0.76 -7.12 -14.47
CA SER A 103 1.58 -8.17 -15.07
C SER A 103 2.84 -7.51 -15.63
N ALA A 104 4.00 -8.05 -15.28
CA ALA A 104 5.31 -7.53 -15.68
C ALA A 104 5.53 -7.49 -17.22
N THR A 105 4.54 -7.91 -18.01
CA THR A 105 4.56 -7.98 -19.47
C THR A 105 3.99 -6.76 -20.18
N ALA A 106 3.32 -5.82 -19.48
CA ALA A 106 2.64 -4.69 -20.13
C ALA A 106 3.50 -3.42 -20.32
N SER A 107 4.75 -3.44 -19.87
CA SER A 107 5.66 -2.28 -19.90
C SER A 107 6.57 -2.27 -21.13
N SER A 108 6.01 -2.38 -22.34
CA SER A 108 6.72 -2.07 -23.59
C SER A 108 5.73 -2.00 -24.75
N LEU A 109 5.08 -0.86 -25.02
CA LEU A 109 4.60 -0.51 -26.38
C LEU A 109 4.16 0.95 -26.60
N ASP A 110 3.88 1.78 -25.59
CA ASP A 110 3.43 3.17 -25.86
C ASP A 110 4.38 4.25 -25.33
N GLY A 111 5.20 4.80 -26.24
CA GLY A 111 6.24 5.79 -26.02
C GLY A 111 5.77 7.25 -25.88
N ARG A 112 4.67 7.54 -25.17
CA ARG A 112 4.19 8.92 -24.94
C ARG A 112 3.74 9.19 -23.50
N GLN A 113 4.61 9.04 -22.49
CA GLN A 113 4.32 9.59 -21.15
C GLN A 113 5.55 9.64 -20.21
N ARG A 114 6.48 10.59 -20.45
CA ARG A 114 7.71 10.74 -19.65
C ARG A 114 7.56 11.34 -18.24
N ASN A 115 6.35 11.75 -17.82
CA ASN A 115 6.11 12.26 -16.45
C ASN A 115 5.30 11.31 -15.54
N THR A 116 4.67 10.27 -16.09
CA THR A 116 3.94 9.22 -15.33
C THR A 116 4.71 7.91 -15.24
N ALA A 117 5.76 7.73 -16.05
CA ALA A 117 6.58 6.52 -16.12
C ALA A 117 7.11 6.03 -14.76
N ASN A 118 7.36 6.92 -13.79
CA ASN A 118 7.88 6.53 -12.46
C ASN A 118 6.77 6.06 -11.48
N ARG A 119 5.51 6.47 -11.72
CA ARG A 119 4.34 5.95 -11.01
C ARG A 119 3.88 4.63 -11.59
N ASP A 120 4.13 4.42 -12.88
CA ASP A 120 3.73 3.22 -13.58
C ASP A 120 4.51 1.97 -13.16
N ASP A 121 5.75 2.14 -12.68
CA ASP A 121 6.56 1.04 -12.14
C ASP A 121 6.54 0.95 -10.61
N ALA A 122 5.57 1.58 -9.94
CA ALA A 122 5.47 1.49 -8.49
C ALA A 122 5.05 0.07 -8.04
N LEU A 123 5.67 -0.40 -6.96
CA LEU A 123 5.20 -1.50 -6.15
C LEU A 123 3.94 -1.03 -5.39
N VAL A 124 2.78 -1.46 -5.87
CA VAL A 124 1.48 -1.11 -5.26
C VAL A 124 1.17 -2.07 -4.12
N ILE A 125 0.80 -1.50 -2.98
CA ILE A 125 0.41 -2.25 -1.77
C ILE A 125 -0.85 -1.60 -1.22
N GLY A 126 -1.87 -2.39 -0.89
CA GLY A 126 -3.04 -1.87 -0.19
C GLY A 126 -2.84 -1.79 1.32
N LEU A 127 -3.55 -0.88 1.96
CA LEU A 127 -3.68 -0.79 3.41
C LEU A 127 -5.15 -0.53 3.76
N CYS A 128 -5.73 -1.34 4.62
CA CYS A 128 -7.11 -1.15 5.06
C CYS A 128 -7.32 -1.63 6.49
N HIS A 129 -8.42 -1.22 7.10
CA HIS A 129 -8.87 -1.84 8.34
C HIS A 129 -9.62 -3.15 8.08
N VAL A 130 -9.70 -4.00 9.09
CA VAL A 130 -10.54 -5.20 9.10
C VAL A 130 -12.01 -4.84 8.81
N GLY A 131 -12.68 -5.69 8.01
CA GLY A 131 -14.07 -5.52 7.62
C GLY A 131 -14.29 -4.68 6.35
N GLN A 132 -13.23 -4.19 5.71
CA GLN A 132 -13.33 -3.53 4.40
C GLN A 132 -13.56 -4.59 3.31
N PRO A 133 -14.45 -4.36 2.33
CA PRO A 133 -14.63 -5.27 1.20
C PRO A 133 -13.39 -5.22 0.32
N LEU A 134 -12.79 -6.39 0.08
CA LEU A 134 -11.57 -6.53 -0.71
C LEU A 134 -11.89 -7.22 -2.05
N PRO A 135 -11.39 -6.70 -3.19
CA PRO A 135 -11.57 -7.36 -4.47
C PRO A 135 -10.87 -8.74 -4.55
N GLU A 136 -11.34 -9.62 -5.42
CA GLU A 136 -10.77 -10.98 -5.58
C GLU A 136 -9.30 -10.97 -6.05
N TRP A 137 -8.86 -9.90 -6.71
CA TRP A 137 -7.49 -9.74 -7.20
C TRP A 137 -6.50 -9.23 -6.13
N VAL A 138 -6.86 -9.30 -4.86
CA VAL A 138 -5.97 -8.91 -3.75
C VAL A 138 -5.62 -10.09 -2.84
N THR A 139 -4.41 -10.07 -2.31
CA THR A 139 -3.98 -11.02 -1.27
C THR A 139 -3.94 -10.30 0.07
N PRO A 140 -4.89 -10.59 0.99
CA PRO A 140 -4.89 -9.98 2.32
C PRO A 140 -3.74 -10.52 3.18
N ILE A 141 -3.08 -9.61 3.90
CA ILE A 141 -2.01 -9.89 4.86
C ILE A 141 -2.45 -9.31 6.20
N PRO A 142 -3.03 -10.11 7.11
CA PRO A 142 -3.47 -9.61 8.41
C PRO A 142 -2.26 -9.20 9.27
N LEU A 143 -2.27 -7.94 9.73
CA LEU A 143 -1.32 -7.39 10.69
C LEU A 143 -1.98 -7.32 12.05
N GLY A 144 -2.12 -8.47 12.71
CA GLY A 144 -2.87 -8.57 13.96
C GLY A 144 -3.35 -9.98 14.23
N GLU A 145 -4.45 -10.10 14.99
CA GLU A 145 -5.03 -11.39 15.41
C GLU A 145 -5.00 -12.42 14.29
N ARG A 146 -4.47 -13.61 14.63
CA ARG A 146 -4.56 -14.79 13.76
C ARG A 146 -6.03 -14.93 13.35
N PRO A 147 -6.36 -15.13 12.06
CA PRO A 147 -7.70 -15.57 11.72
C PRO A 147 -7.99 -16.82 12.56
N LEU A 148 -9.08 -16.77 13.35
CA LEU A 148 -9.62 -17.96 13.98
C LEU A 148 -9.99 -18.90 12.84
N VAL A 149 -9.15 -19.91 12.61
CA VAL A 149 -9.48 -21.00 11.71
C VAL A 149 -10.63 -21.73 12.37
N ALA A 150 -11.83 -21.62 11.79
CA ALA A 150 -12.93 -22.49 12.15
C ALA A 150 -12.47 -23.93 11.83
N ALA A 151 -12.37 -24.75 12.88
CA ALA A 151 -12.11 -26.18 12.78
C ALA A 151 -13.35 -26.91 12.27
#